data_AF-A0A1H2GFD7-F1
#
_entry.id   AF-A0A1H2GFD7-F1
#
_cell.length_a   1.000
_cell.length_b   1.000
_cell.length_c   1.000
_cell.angle_alpha   90.00
_cell.angle_beta   90.00
_cell.angle_gamma   90.00
#
_symmetry.space_group_name_H-M   'P 1'
#
loop_
_entity.id
_entity.type
_entity.pdbx_description
1 polymer ?
#
loop_
_entity_poly.entity_id
_entity_poly.type
_entity_poly.pdbx_seq_one_letter_code
_entity_poly.pdbx_strand_id
1 'polypeptide(L)'
;MNDTHLLVSLDWQGQLYRIGHLEIHKSRGRENYRFIYERTWIKHPNRFAIDPELPLLVDMPYLSNRLWGAFQDISPDRWGSIM
;
A
#
# COMPACT_ATOMS: atom_id res chain seq x y z
N MET A 1 -21.60 -4.26 1.31
CA MET A 1 -20.28 -4.57 1.89
C MET A 1 -19.32 -4.42 0.73
N ASN A 2 -18.41 -3.44 0.78
CA ASN A 2 -17.54 -3.14 -0.37
C ASN A 2 -16.10 -3.39 0.06
N ASP A 3 -15.58 -4.54 -0.31
CA ASP A 3 -14.16 -4.87 -0.31
C ASP A 3 -13.53 -4.29 -1.58
N THR A 4 -12.53 -3.43 -1.41
CA THR A 4 -11.76 -2.87 -2.53
C THR A 4 -10.38 -3.49 -2.50
N HIS A 5 -10.01 -4.19 -3.58
CA HIS A 5 -8.67 -4.75 -3.74
C HIS A 5 -7.87 -3.89 -4.71
N LEU A 6 -6.80 -3.29 -4.21
CA LEU A 6 -5.87 -2.46 -4.97
C LEU A 6 -4.54 -3.19 -5.11
N LEU A 7 -4.04 -3.28 -6.33
CA LEU A 7 -2.72 -3.81 -6.60
C LEU A 7 -1.69 -2.69 -6.47
N VAL A 8 -0.69 -2.90 -5.63
CA VAL A 8 0.37 -1.90 -5.39
C VAL A 8 1.58 -2.30 -6.22
N SER A 9 1.85 -1.48 -7.23
CA SER A 9 2.97 -1.65 -8.15
C SER A 9 3.81 -0.39 -8.13
N LEU A 10 5.12 -0.55 -8.17
CA LEU A 10 6.09 0.53 -8.20
C LEU A 10 6.80 0.50 -9.55
N ASP A 11 6.80 1.61 -10.25
CA ASP A 11 7.75 1.80 -11.35
C ASP A 11 9.11 2.17 -10.75
N TRP A 12 10.12 1.34 -10.99
CA TRP A 12 11.48 1.60 -10.55
C TRP A 12 12.44 1.37 -11.71
N GLN A 13 13.19 2.41 -12.09
CA GLN A 13 14.14 2.38 -13.20
C GLN A 13 13.52 1.91 -14.54
N GLY A 14 12.25 2.24 -14.80
CA GLY A 14 11.54 1.83 -16.01
C GLY A 14 11.06 0.38 -16.00
N GLN A 15 11.13 -0.29 -14.84
CA GLN A 15 10.59 -1.63 -14.64
C GLN A 15 9.49 -1.58 -13.59
N LEU A 16 8.33 -2.15 -13.92
CA LEU A 16 7.20 -2.26 -13.00
C LEU A 16 7.42 -3.45 -12.06
N TYR A 17 7.61 -3.17 -10.78
CA TYR A 17 7.71 -4.17 -9.72
C TYR A 17 6.40 -4.25 -8.94
N ARG A 18 5.86 -5.45 -8.81
CA ARG A 18 4.71 -5.69 -7.95
C ARG A 18 5.18 -5.75 -6.50
N ILE A 19 4.77 -4.75 -5.72
CA ILE A 19 5.16 -4.59 -4.31
C ILE A 19 4.25 -5.43 -3.42
N GLY A 20 2.96 -5.46 -3.72
CA GLY A 20 1.97 -6.04 -2.85
C GLY A 20 0.54 -5.78 -3.31
N HIS A 21 -0.41 -6.04 -2.42
CA HIS A 21 -1.80 -5.66 -2.60
C HIS A 21 -2.36 -5.07 -1.31
N LEU A 22 -3.24 -4.09 -1.48
CA LEU A 22 -3.95 -3.38 -0.44
C LEU A 22 -5.43 -3.74 -0.53
N GLU A 23 -5.98 -4.29 0.54
CA GLU A 23 -7.39 -4.60 0.69
C GLU A 23 -8.01 -3.53 1.61
N ILE A 24 -9.10 -2.92 1.17
CA ILE A 24 -9.84 -1.90 1.91
C ILE A 24 -11.22 -2.46 2.23
N HIS A 25 -11.48 -2.69 3.51
CA HIS A 25 -12.77 -3.15 4.01
C HIS A 25 -13.50 -2.00 4.68
N LYS A 26 -14.55 -1.50 4.02
CA LYS A 26 -15.41 -0.45 4.58
C LYS A 26 -16.63 -1.08 5.26
N SER A 27 -16.75 -0.92 6.58
CA SER A 27 -17.85 -1.47 7.39
C SER A 27 -18.38 -0.43 8.39
N ARG A 28 -19.69 -0.08 8.28
CA ARG A 28 -20.44 0.81 9.20
C ARG A 28 -19.62 2.00 9.74
N GLY A 29 -19.03 2.80 8.85
CA GLY A 29 -18.27 4.01 9.21
C GLY A 29 -16.84 3.78 9.69
N ARG A 30 -16.33 2.54 9.64
CA ARG A 30 -14.92 2.20 9.86
C ARG A 30 -14.31 1.65 8.59
N GLU A 31 -13.09 2.07 8.30
CA GLU A 31 -12.30 1.61 7.16
C GLU A 31 -11.13 0.81 7.70
N ASN A 32 -11.07 -0.47 7.36
CA ASN A 32 -9.95 -1.34 7.71
C ASN A 32 -9.10 -1.53 6.46
N TYR A 33 -7.81 -1.31 6.61
CA TYR A 33 -6.83 -1.40 5.56
C TYR A 33 -5.94 -2.59 5.87
N ARG A 34 -5.79 -3.47 4.90
CA ARG A 34 -4.96 -4.65 4.99
C ARG A 34 -3.96 -4.64 3.85
N PHE A 35 -2.68 -4.52 4.17
CA PHE A 35 -1.62 -4.50 3.17
C PHE A 35 -0.75 -5.75 3.27
N ILE A 36 -0.52 -6.41 2.15
CA ILE A 36 0.31 -7.61 2.06
C ILE A 36 1.42 -7.36 1.04
N TYR A 37 2.67 -7.44 1.51
CA TYR A 37 3.83 -7.41 0.62
C TYR A 37 3.97 -8.71 -0.15
N GLU A 38 4.32 -8.59 -1.43
CA GLU A 38 4.66 -9.72 -2.28
C GLU A 38 6.04 -10.27 -1.91
N ARG A 39 6.14 -11.59 -1.90
CA ARG A 39 7.39 -12.29 -1.59
C ARG A 39 8.51 -11.96 -2.58
N THR A 40 8.15 -11.66 -3.83
CA THR A 40 9.09 -11.22 -4.88
C THR A 40 9.73 -9.88 -4.53
N TRP A 41 8.97 -8.93 -3.97
CA TRP A 41 9.47 -7.65 -3.50
C TRP A 41 10.36 -7.80 -2.27
N ILE A 42 9.93 -8.58 -1.29
CA ILE A 42 10.72 -8.79 -0.05
C ILE A 42 12.04 -9.51 -0.33
N LYS A 43 12.11 -10.35 -1.37
CA LYS A 43 13.36 -10.99 -1.81
C LYS A 43 14.19 -10.12 -2.75
N HIS A 44 13.67 -8.97 -3.18
CA HIS A 44 14.35 -8.12 -4.15
C HIS A 44 15.59 -7.45 -3.52
N PRO A 45 16.71 -7.33 -4.24
CA PRO A 45 17.89 -6.62 -3.74
C PRO A 45 17.59 -5.14 -3.45
N ASN A 46 16.74 -4.52 -4.27
CA ASN A 46 16.27 -3.13 -4.09
C ASN A 46 15.00 -3.02 -3.25
N ARG A 47 14.69 -4.01 -2.39
CA ARG A 47 13.54 -3.90 -1.50
C ARG A 47 13.69 -2.67 -0.61
N PHE A 48 12.61 -1.90 -0.51
CA PHE A 48 12.51 -0.83 0.47
C PHE A 48 11.09 -0.80 1.05
N ALA A 49 10.98 -0.26 2.26
CA ALA A 49 9.69 0.00 2.89
C ALA A 49 9.05 1.21 2.22
N ILE A 50 7.85 1.03 1.66
CA ILE A 50 7.13 2.14 0.98
C ILE A 50 6.71 3.24 1.97
N ASP A 51 6.60 2.91 3.25
CA ASP A 51 6.27 3.83 4.33
C ASP A 51 7.02 3.39 5.60
N PRO A 52 7.46 4.32 6.47
CA PRO A 52 8.04 3.97 7.77
C PRO A 52 7.12 3.10 8.64
N GLU A 53 5.80 3.25 8.50
CA GLU A 53 4.78 2.44 9.19
C GLU A 53 4.52 1.09 8.50
N LEU A 54 5.14 0.84 7.35
CA LEU A 54 5.06 -0.40 6.58
C LEU A 54 6.45 -1.02 6.39
N PRO A 55 7.07 -1.55 7.45
CA PRO A 55 8.35 -2.24 7.33
C PRO A 55 8.26 -3.40 6.33
N LEU A 56 9.40 -3.91 5.85
CA LEU A 56 9.42 -5.08 4.96
C LEU A 56 9.27 -6.37 5.78
N LEU A 57 8.08 -6.65 6.29
CA LEU A 57 7.77 -7.93 6.94
C LEU A 57 7.32 -8.94 5.89
N VAL A 58 7.93 -10.12 5.95
CA VAL A 58 7.56 -11.26 5.13
C VAL A 58 6.35 -11.95 5.73
N ASP A 59 5.40 -12.33 4.86
CA ASP A 59 4.28 -13.22 5.21
C ASP A 59 3.26 -12.65 6.22
N MET A 60 3.41 -11.39 6.63
CA MET A 60 2.52 -10.77 7.61
C MET A 60 1.67 -9.67 6.96
N PRO A 61 0.33 -9.79 7.01
CA PRO A 61 -0.55 -8.73 6.58
C PRO A 61 -0.51 -7.58 7.60
N TYR A 62 -0.26 -6.38 7.11
CA TYR A 62 -0.39 -5.16 7.89
C TYR A 62 -1.84 -4.78 8.02
N LEU A 63 -2.36 -4.76 9.22
CA LEU A 63 -3.72 -4.33 9.52
C LEU A 63 -3.67 -2.96 10.16
N SER A 64 -4.38 -2.02 9.57
CA SER A 64 -4.53 -0.68 10.13
C SER A 64 -5.98 -0.21 9.98
N ASN A 65 -6.46 0.55 10.96
CA ASN A 65 -7.77 1.22 10.90
C ASN A 65 -7.67 2.60 10.23
N ARG A 66 -6.49 2.93 9.69
CA ARG A 66 -6.22 4.15 8.92
C ARG A 66 -5.30 3.81 7.76
N LEU A 67 -5.54 4.46 6.62
CA LEU A 67 -4.68 4.36 5.46
C LEU A 67 -3.30 4.96 5.80
N TRP A 68 -2.20 4.25 5.50
CA TRP A 68 -0.85 4.78 5.75
C TRP A 68 -0.58 6.03 4.93
N GLY A 69 0.29 6.92 5.43
CA GLY A 69 0.57 8.21 4.80
C GLY A 69 0.94 8.09 3.32
N ALA A 70 1.79 7.11 2.97
CA ALA A 70 2.17 6.84 1.58
C ALA A 70 0.98 6.53 0.65
N PHE A 71 -0.08 5.90 1.17
CA PHE A 71 -1.30 5.60 0.41
C PHE A 71 -2.32 6.75 0.45
N GLN A 72 -2.29 7.58 1.49
CA GLN A 72 -3.11 8.80 1.57
C GLN A 72 -2.64 9.85 0.56
N ASP A 73 -1.34 9.91 0.28
CA ASP A 73 -0.76 10.86 -0.68
C ASP A 73 -1.15 10.54 -2.13
N ILE A 74 -1.23 9.25 -2.50
CA ILE A 74 -1.72 8.81 -3.82
C ILE A 74 -3.24 8.85 -3.97
N SER A 75 -3.98 9.19 -2.92
CA SER A 75 -5.40 9.48 -3.09
C SER A 75 -5.52 10.78 -3.88
N PRO A 76 -6.28 10.82 -4.98
CA PRO A 76 -6.29 11.95 -5.93
C PRO A 76 -6.71 13.32 -5.34
N ASP A 77 -7.01 13.39 -4.04
CA ASP A 77 -7.53 14.56 -3.33
C ASP A 77 -6.45 15.57 -2.87
N ARG A 78 -5.14 15.34 -3.09
CA ARG A 78 -4.09 16.29 -2.66
C ARG A 78 -2.97 16.65 -3.65
N TRP A 79 -2.91 16.06 -4.85
CA TRP A 79 -1.96 16.51 -5.88
C TRP A 79 -2.25 17.94 -6.41
N GLY A 80 -3.40 18.53 -6.09
CA GLY A 80 -3.89 19.76 -6.73
C GLY A 80 -3.98 21.03 -5.88
N SER A 81 -3.32 21.14 -4.72
CA SER A 81 -3.27 22.42 -3.99
C SER A 81 -1.86 22.99 -3.90
N ILE A 82 -1.24 23.13 -5.06
CA ILE A 82 -0.12 24.06 -5.28
C ILE A 82 -0.39 24.82 -6.58
N MET A 83 -1.23 25.85 -6.47
CA MET A 83 -1.22 27.19 -7.10
C MET A 83 -2.62 27.70 -7.41
#